data_AF-A0AA40G4T2-F1
#
_entry.id   AF-A0AA40G4T2-F1
#
_cell.length_a   1.000
_cell.length_b   1.000
_cell.length_c   1.000
_cell.angle_alpha   90.00
_cell.angle_beta   90.00
_cell.angle_gamma   90.00
#
_symmetry.space_group_name_H-M   'P 1'
#
loop_
_entity.id
_entity.type
_entity.pdbx_description
1 polymer ?
#
loop_
_entity_poly.entity_id
_entity_poly.type
_entity_poly.pdbx_seq_one_letter_code
_entity_poly.pdbx_strand_id
1 'polypeptide(L)'
;MSCVGMSCYEDGFRLAGPASECSLRSKARIDALFEDSRSIYGSNFSCWYGGVSTMNSNHLEEMGADEQRRVNSAVQARIEAMFASVEAESGTPGECAAAILPVKYMGAAPVGGRVASVRGLQEPLRQLLERIDGSVRAELEVSRRGLTFRASDTTEKNNPFRRIAVWSALRLRSKATPSGELHHAFLPLVGDHEQSQAGEEKHADLYR
;
A
#
# COMPACT_ATOMS: atom_id res chain seq x y z
N MET A 1 1.83 52.47 20.97
CA MET A 1 1.86 51.72 19.71
C MET A 1 1.49 50.30 20.04
N SER A 2 0.32 49.88 19.56
CA SER A 2 -0.36 48.63 19.91
C SER A 2 -0.13 47.60 18.82
N CYS A 3 0.08 46.34 19.18
CA CYS A 3 -0.45 45.22 18.40
C CYS A 3 -0.92 44.13 19.37
N VAL A 4 -2.21 43.84 19.21
CA VAL A 4 -3.07 42.96 20.00
C VAL A 4 -2.83 41.52 19.55
N GLY A 5 -2.60 40.62 20.51
CA GLY A 5 -2.73 39.18 20.28
C GLY A 5 -4.21 38.81 20.17
N MET A 6 -4.61 38.24 19.03
CA MET A 6 -5.94 37.68 18.83
C MET A 6 -5.81 36.15 18.76
N SER A 7 -6.27 35.44 19.79
CA SER A 7 -6.55 34.01 19.71
C SER A 7 -8.05 33.83 19.45
N CYS A 8 -8.36 33.32 18.27
CA CYS A 8 -9.70 33.07 17.77
C CYS A 8 -10.20 31.70 18.28
N TYR A 9 -11.17 31.72 19.19
CA TYR A 9 -12.31 30.81 19.37
C TYR A 9 -12.22 29.38 18.78
N GLU A 10 -12.16 28.40 19.68
CA GLU A 10 -12.66 27.04 19.48
C GLU A 10 -14.19 27.08 19.35
N ASP A 11 -14.72 26.70 18.20
CA ASP A 11 -16.15 26.43 18.03
C ASP A 11 -16.33 24.98 17.56
N GLY A 12 -17.08 24.23 18.35
CA GLY A 12 -17.27 22.80 18.19
C GLY A 12 -18.08 22.46 16.94
N PHE A 13 -17.77 21.33 16.33
CA PHE A 13 -18.54 20.74 15.24
C PHE A 13 -19.97 20.39 15.70
N ARG A 14 -20.89 21.35 15.60
CA ARG A 14 -22.33 21.10 15.57
C ARG A 14 -22.86 21.51 14.21
N LEU A 15 -23.10 20.51 13.37
CA LEU A 15 -23.83 20.64 12.10
C LEU A 15 -25.32 20.92 12.40
N ALA A 16 -25.64 22.17 12.72
CA ALA A 16 -27.00 22.68 12.76
C ALA A 16 -27.27 23.47 11.47
N GLY A 17 -27.46 22.76 10.36
CA GLY A 17 -27.88 23.33 9.08
C GLY A 17 -29.01 22.51 8.47
N PRO A 18 -29.97 23.14 7.75
CA PRO A 18 -30.99 22.40 7.02
C PRO A 18 -30.34 21.45 6.01
N ALA A 19 -30.93 20.26 5.84
CA ALA A 19 -30.39 19.25 4.94
C ALA A 19 -30.21 19.81 3.53
N SER A 20 -28.97 19.76 3.02
CA SER A 20 -28.63 20.15 1.66
C SER A 20 -29.51 19.42 0.64
N GLU A 21 -29.95 20.11 -0.42
CA GLU A 21 -30.75 19.53 -1.52
C GLU A 21 -30.08 18.28 -2.14
N CYS A 22 -28.75 18.20 -2.07
CA CYS A 22 -27.96 17.05 -2.52
C CYS A 22 -28.18 15.80 -1.63
N SER A 23 -28.42 15.99 -0.33
CA SER A 23 -28.76 14.94 0.63
C SER A 23 -30.18 14.39 0.39
N LEU A 24 -31.14 15.28 0.11
CA LEU A 24 -32.53 14.90 -0.17
C LEU A 24 -32.66 14.07 -1.46
N ARG A 25 -31.94 14.46 -2.52
CA ARG A 25 -31.93 13.73 -3.80
C ARG A 25 -31.28 12.35 -3.69
N SER A 26 -30.28 12.22 -2.82
CA SER A 26 -29.60 10.95 -2.53
C SER A 26 -30.50 10.03 -1.69
N LYS A 27 -31.19 10.56 -0.68
CA LYS A 27 -32.18 9.82 0.11
C LYS A 27 -33.32 9.27 -0.76
N ALA A 28 -33.93 10.11 -1.59
CA ALA A 28 -35.05 9.70 -2.44
C ALA A 28 -34.67 8.57 -3.43
N ARG A 29 -33.43 8.58 -3.94
CA ARG A 29 -32.91 7.50 -4.79
C ARG A 29 -32.72 6.19 -4.04
N ILE A 30 -32.28 6.25 -2.78
CA ILE A 30 -32.09 5.06 -1.94
C ILE A 30 -33.46 4.46 -1.58
N ASP A 31 -34.43 5.29 -1.19
CA ASP A 31 -35.77 4.83 -0.79
C ASP A 31 -36.50 4.13 -1.97
N ALA A 32 -36.34 4.62 -3.19
CA ALA A 32 -36.92 4.02 -4.40
C ALA A 32 -36.41 2.59 -4.69
N LEU A 33 -35.20 2.22 -4.23
CA LEU A 33 -34.65 0.88 -4.44
C LEU A 33 -35.35 -0.19 -3.59
N PHE A 34 -36.05 0.20 -2.52
CA PHE A 34 -36.71 -0.72 -1.60
C PHE A 34 -38.23 -0.76 -1.75
N GLU A 35 -38.81 0.08 -2.63
CA GLU A 35 -40.25 0.15 -2.84
C GLU A 35 -40.77 -0.97 -3.75
N ASP A 36 -39.95 -1.46 -4.70
CA ASP A 36 -40.29 -2.55 -5.63
C ASP A 36 -40.29 -3.95 -4.99
N SER A 37 -39.84 -4.09 -3.73
CA SER A 37 -39.77 -5.40 -3.05
C SER A 37 -41.08 -5.81 -2.36
N ARG A 38 -42.21 -5.12 -2.61
CA ARG A 38 -43.50 -5.39 -1.96
C ARG A 38 -44.67 -5.61 -2.95
N SER A 39 -44.54 -6.43 -3.99
CA SER A 39 -45.73 -7.02 -4.65
C SER A 39 -45.45 -8.18 -5.62
N ILE A 40 -45.05 -9.35 -5.13
CA ILE A 40 -45.30 -10.63 -5.84
C ILE A 40 -45.73 -11.70 -4.82
N TYR A 41 -46.82 -11.46 -4.12
CA TYR A 41 -47.61 -12.54 -3.53
C TYR A 41 -49.09 -12.14 -3.63
N GLY A 42 -49.78 -12.66 -4.65
CA GLY A 42 -51.23 -12.65 -4.71
C GLY A 42 -51.85 -12.36 -6.07
N SER A 43 -51.93 -13.37 -6.94
CA SER A 43 -53.15 -13.67 -7.72
C SER A 43 -52.96 -14.94 -8.55
N ASN A 44 -52.98 -16.08 -7.87
CA ASN A 44 -53.47 -17.31 -8.50
C ASN A 44 -55.00 -17.20 -8.56
N PHE A 45 -55.57 -16.85 -9.72
CA PHE A 45 -56.85 -17.44 -10.12
C PHE A 45 -57.14 -17.23 -11.61
N SER A 46 -57.52 -18.32 -12.26
CA SER A 46 -58.18 -18.42 -13.56
C SER A 46 -57.31 -18.30 -14.82
N CYS A 47 -57.11 -19.42 -15.52
CA CYS A 47 -57.94 -19.76 -16.68
C CYS A 47 -57.20 -20.83 -17.52
N TRP A 48 -57.52 -22.10 -17.27
CA TRP A 48 -57.25 -23.17 -18.22
C TRP A 48 -58.33 -23.15 -19.29
N TYR A 49 -57.97 -23.61 -20.49
CA TYR A 49 -58.72 -23.63 -21.76
C TYR A 49 -58.52 -22.43 -22.68
N GLY A 50 -57.83 -22.70 -23.80
CA GLY A 50 -58.06 -21.96 -25.03
C GLY A 50 -56.86 -21.91 -25.96
N GLY A 51 -56.88 -22.74 -27.00
CA GLY A 51 -56.39 -22.33 -28.31
C GLY A 51 -54.99 -22.79 -28.69
N VAL A 52 -54.93 -23.88 -29.44
CA VAL A 52 -53.83 -24.18 -30.38
C VAL A 52 -53.72 -23.02 -31.38
N SER A 53 -52.50 -22.56 -31.66
CA SER A 53 -52.16 -21.92 -32.94
C SER A 53 -50.68 -22.08 -33.19
N THR A 54 -50.38 -23.06 -34.04
CA THR A 54 -49.10 -23.28 -34.69
C THR A 54 -48.79 -22.10 -35.61
N MET A 55 -47.77 -21.30 -35.31
CA MET A 55 -47.03 -20.53 -36.31
C MET A 55 -45.54 -20.50 -35.95
N ASN A 56 -44.79 -21.28 -36.70
CA ASN A 56 -43.44 -21.03 -37.23
C ASN A 56 -42.67 -19.85 -36.60
N SER A 57 -41.65 -20.16 -35.78
CA SER A 57 -40.52 -19.24 -35.56
C SER A 57 -39.23 -20.05 -35.54
N ASN A 58 -38.59 -20.15 -36.71
CA ASN A 58 -37.19 -20.54 -36.83
C ASN A 58 -36.23 -19.37 -36.49
N HIS A 59 -36.63 -18.50 -35.54
CA HIS A 59 -35.89 -17.28 -35.18
C HIS A 59 -35.71 -17.20 -33.65
N LEU A 60 -35.32 -18.31 -33.02
CA LEU A 60 -34.98 -18.35 -31.59
C LEU A 60 -33.49 -18.62 -31.35
N GLU A 61 -32.76 -19.17 -32.32
CA GLU A 61 -31.33 -19.48 -32.15
C GLU A 61 -30.39 -18.30 -32.43
N GLU A 62 -30.79 -17.36 -33.29
CA GLU A 62 -29.97 -16.19 -33.65
C GLU A 62 -29.94 -15.13 -32.52
N MET A 63 -31.06 -14.99 -31.80
CA MET A 63 -31.19 -14.05 -30.68
C MET A 63 -30.31 -14.47 -29.48
N GLY A 64 -30.19 -15.78 -29.24
CA GLY A 64 -29.32 -16.33 -28.20
C GLY A 64 -27.82 -16.19 -28.52
N ALA A 65 -27.42 -16.26 -29.80
CA ALA A 65 -26.03 -16.10 -30.21
C ALA A 65 -25.55 -14.64 -30.09
N ASP A 66 -26.39 -13.67 -30.46
CA ASP A 66 -26.08 -12.25 -30.29
C ASP A 66 -26.15 -11.81 -28.82
N GLU A 67 -27.07 -12.36 -28.04
CA GLU A 67 -27.12 -12.15 -26.59
C GLU A 67 -25.90 -12.77 -25.90
N GLN A 68 -25.49 -13.98 -26.28
CA GLN A 68 -24.27 -14.61 -25.80
C GLN A 68 -23.01 -13.82 -26.22
N ARG A 69 -22.98 -13.26 -27.43
CA ARG A 69 -21.89 -12.38 -27.90
C ARG A 69 -21.83 -11.08 -27.08
N ARG A 70 -22.98 -10.48 -26.74
CA ARG A 70 -23.07 -9.31 -25.85
C ARG A 70 -22.66 -9.63 -24.43
N VAL A 71 -23.07 -10.79 -23.89
CA VAL A 71 -22.64 -11.27 -22.56
C VAL A 71 -21.13 -11.53 -22.55
N ASN A 72 -20.58 -12.18 -23.57
CA ASN A 72 -19.13 -12.39 -23.71
C ASN A 72 -18.38 -11.05 -23.81
N SER A 73 -18.92 -10.08 -24.56
CA SER A 73 -18.37 -8.72 -24.64
C SER A 73 -18.45 -7.99 -23.30
N ALA A 74 -19.52 -8.16 -22.52
CA ALA A 74 -19.67 -7.56 -21.21
C ALA A 74 -18.73 -8.19 -20.18
N VAL A 75 -18.55 -9.52 -20.22
CA VAL A 75 -17.58 -10.24 -19.39
C VAL A 75 -16.17 -9.80 -19.72
N GLN A 76 -15.82 -9.72 -21.01
CA GLN A 76 -14.52 -9.24 -21.45
C GLN A 76 -14.28 -7.79 -21.03
N ALA A 77 -15.26 -6.89 -21.25
CA ALA A 77 -15.16 -5.50 -20.80
C ALA A 77 -15.02 -5.40 -19.27
N ARG A 78 -15.66 -6.30 -18.52
CA ARG A 78 -15.53 -6.36 -17.05
C ARG A 78 -14.16 -6.88 -16.62
N ILE A 79 -13.61 -7.85 -17.33
CA ILE A 79 -12.25 -8.35 -17.12
C ILE A 79 -11.22 -7.27 -17.45
N GLU A 80 -11.36 -6.62 -18.61
CA GLU A 80 -10.53 -5.50 -19.03
C GLU A 80 -10.64 -4.34 -18.03
N ALA A 81 -11.83 -4.03 -17.51
CA ALA A 81 -12.01 -3.03 -16.46
C ALA A 81 -11.37 -3.45 -15.13
N MET A 82 -11.42 -4.74 -14.75
CA MET A 82 -10.72 -5.25 -13.56
C MET A 82 -9.20 -5.12 -13.72
N PHE A 83 -8.64 -5.45 -14.89
CA PHE A 83 -7.21 -5.29 -15.15
C PHE A 83 -6.80 -3.81 -15.26
N ALA A 84 -7.56 -2.98 -15.99
CA ALA A 84 -7.31 -1.55 -16.09
C ALA A 84 -7.45 -0.82 -14.75
N SER A 85 -8.34 -1.27 -13.86
CA SER A 85 -8.41 -0.73 -12.48
C SER A 85 -7.20 -1.12 -11.64
N VAL A 86 -6.69 -2.34 -11.81
CA VAL A 86 -5.46 -2.81 -11.14
C VAL A 86 -4.22 -2.09 -11.71
N GLU A 87 -4.20 -1.77 -13.00
CA GLU A 87 -3.18 -0.93 -13.63
C GLU A 87 -3.32 0.54 -13.24
N ALA A 88 -4.53 1.06 -13.03
CA ALA A 88 -4.75 2.43 -12.54
C ALA A 88 -4.29 2.62 -11.08
N GLU A 89 -4.17 1.54 -10.30
CA GLU A 89 -3.45 1.54 -9.01
C GLU A 89 -1.91 1.64 -9.18
N SER A 90 -1.40 1.67 -10.42
CA SER A 90 -0.09 2.24 -10.76
C SER A 90 -0.14 3.77 -10.81
N GLY A 91 -0.90 4.37 -9.90
CA GLY A 91 -1.11 5.80 -9.78
C GLY A 91 0.18 6.60 -9.62
N THR A 92 0.02 7.91 -9.73
CA THR A 92 1.11 8.88 -9.66
C THR A 92 2.00 8.63 -8.44
N PRO A 93 3.35 8.78 -8.54
CA PRO A 93 4.24 8.66 -7.39
C PRO A 93 3.72 9.47 -6.20
N GLY A 94 3.50 8.83 -5.06
CA GLY A 94 2.96 9.47 -3.86
C GLY A 94 1.47 9.26 -3.58
N GLU A 95 0.65 8.89 -4.56
CA GLU A 95 -0.82 8.78 -4.39
C GLU A 95 -1.23 7.64 -3.44
N CYS A 96 -0.40 6.60 -3.34
CA CYS A 96 -0.55 5.49 -2.41
C CYS A 96 0.57 5.42 -1.35
N ALA A 97 1.39 6.47 -1.22
CA ALA A 97 2.51 6.50 -0.31
C ALA A 97 2.06 6.76 1.13
N ALA A 98 2.47 5.88 2.03
CA ALA A 98 2.35 6.12 3.47
C ALA A 98 3.43 7.11 3.96
N ALA A 99 4.61 7.08 3.33
CA ALA A 99 5.69 8.02 3.60
C ALA A 99 6.62 8.18 2.38
N ILE A 100 7.16 9.38 2.22
CA ILE A 100 8.27 9.66 1.31
C ILE A 100 9.39 10.29 2.15
N LEU A 101 10.53 9.62 2.21
CA LEU A 101 11.63 9.99 3.10
C LEU A 101 12.87 10.34 2.28
N PRO A 102 13.51 11.51 2.50
CA PRO A 102 14.80 11.80 1.92
C PRO A 102 15.87 10.92 2.58
N VAL A 103 16.60 10.16 1.76
CA VAL A 103 17.62 9.19 2.21
C VAL A 103 18.89 9.26 1.37
N LYS A 104 19.93 8.55 1.81
CA LYS A 104 21.09 8.21 0.97
C LYS A 104 21.04 6.74 0.63
N TYR A 105 21.16 6.41 -0.65
CA TYR A 105 21.29 5.04 -1.10
C TYR A 105 22.74 4.64 -1.23
N MET A 106 23.13 3.61 -0.48
CA MET A 106 24.49 3.10 -0.43
C MET A 106 24.80 2.06 -1.51
N GLY A 107 23.78 1.61 -2.25
CA GLY A 107 23.92 0.56 -3.26
C GLY A 107 23.25 -0.75 -2.89
N ALA A 108 23.68 -1.82 -3.56
CA ALA A 108 23.23 -3.18 -3.30
C ALA A 108 24.44 -4.10 -3.18
N ALA A 109 24.43 -4.96 -2.16
CA ALA A 109 25.43 -6.00 -1.95
C ALA A 109 24.76 -7.38 -2.12
N PRO A 110 25.43 -8.33 -2.79
CA PRO A 110 24.90 -9.67 -2.93
C PRO A 110 24.80 -10.35 -1.56
N VAL A 111 23.74 -11.13 -1.37
CA VAL A 111 23.59 -12.02 -0.22
C VAL A 111 23.86 -13.44 -0.70
N GLY A 112 24.82 -14.13 -0.07
CA GLY A 112 25.24 -15.49 -0.46
C GLY A 112 24.22 -16.60 -0.17
N GLY A 113 22.98 -16.25 0.19
CA GLY A 113 21.93 -17.20 0.54
C GLY A 113 20.75 -16.54 1.27
N ARG A 114 19.89 -17.36 1.87
CA ARG A 114 18.76 -16.89 2.69
C ARG A 114 19.29 -16.20 3.95
N VAL A 115 18.99 -14.92 4.11
CA VAL A 115 19.27 -14.18 5.34
C VAL A 115 18.07 -14.26 6.26
N ALA A 116 18.27 -14.73 7.48
CA ALA A 116 17.22 -14.86 8.50
C ALA A 116 17.52 -14.05 9.78
N SER A 117 18.65 -13.34 9.85
CA SER A 117 19.05 -12.55 11.01
C SER A 117 20.02 -11.43 10.66
N VAL A 118 20.17 -10.46 11.58
CA VAL A 118 21.11 -9.33 11.46
C VAL A 118 22.57 -9.79 11.37
N ARG A 119 22.92 -10.94 11.98
CA ARG A 119 24.25 -11.53 11.86
C ARG A 119 24.61 -11.86 10.40
N GLY A 120 23.63 -12.38 9.63
CA GLY A 120 23.82 -12.67 8.21
C GLY A 120 23.95 -11.44 7.32
N LEU A 121 23.63 -10.25 7.84
CA LEU A 121 23.74 -8.97 7.11
C LEU A 121 25.07 -8.25 7.37
N GLN A 122 25.88 -8.65 8.37
CA GLN A 122 27.07 -7.89 8.76
C GLN A 122 28.05 -7.70 7.59
N GLU A 123 28.37 -8.79 6.88
CA GLU A 123 29.34 -8.75 5.79
C GLU A 123 28.82 -7.96 4.56
N PRO A 124 27.60 -8.19 4.05
CA PRO A 124 27.02 -7.33 3.02
C PRO A 124 26.98 -5.84 3.39
N LEU A 125 26.65 -5.52 4.65
CA LEU A 125 26.60 -4.13 5.13
C LEU A 125 28.00 -3.51 5.22
N ARG A 126 29.03 -4.29 5.60
CA ARG A 126 30.43 -3.85 5.59
C ARG A 126 30.90 -3.50 4.17
N GLN A 127 30.57 -4.33 3.19
CA GLN A 127 30.89 -4.06 1.77
C GLN A 127 30.23 -2.78 1.25
N LEU A 128 29.01 -2.46 1.72
CA LEU A 128 28.34 -1.20 1.39
C LEU A 128 29.01 0.00 2.10
N LEU A 129 29.45 -0.18 3.34
CA LEU A 129 30.14 0.87 4.11
C LEU A 129 31.46 1.27 3.47
N GLU A 130 32.23 0.31 2.95
CA GLU A 130 33.48 0.58 2.20
C GLU A 130 33.27 1.45 0.95
N ARG A 131 32.03 1.54 0.45
CA ARG A 131 31.65 2.31 -0.74
C ARG A 131 30.74 3.50 -0.42
N ILE A 132 30.68 3.92 0.84
CA ILE A 132 29.75 4.95 1.31
C ILE A 132 29.92 6.30 0.59
N ASP A 133 31.12 6.61 0.12
CA ASP A 133 31.42 7.83 -0.65
C ASP A 133 30.70 7.85 -2.00
N GLY A 134 30.36 6.69 -2.56
CA GLY A 134 29.54 6.55 -3.76
C GLY A 134 28.02 6.63 -3.50
N SER A 135 27.59 6.97 -2.28
CA SER A 135 26.16 7.04 -1.96
C SER A 135 25.46 8.20 -2.65
N VAL A 136 24.25 7.95 -3.15
CA VAL A 136 23.48 8.93 -3.92
C VAL A 136 22.29 9.41 -3.10
N ARG A 137 21.97 10.71 -3.19
CA ARG A 137 20.75 11.28 -2.60
C ARG A 137 19.52 10.73 -3.31
N ALA A 138 18.50 10.40 -2.53
CA ALA A 138 17.30 9.80 -3.07
C ALA A 138 16.11 9.95 -2.16
N GLU A 139 14.96 9.53 -2.68
CA GLU A 139 13.72 9.39 -1.95
C GLU A 139 13.39 7.91 -1.78
N LEU A 140 13.04 7.54 -0.56
CA LEU A 140 12.44 6.25 -0.25
C LEU A 140 10.95 6.46 -0.05
N GLU A 141 10.16 5.95 -0.97
CA GLU A 141 8.72 5.84 -0.85
C GLU A 141 8.37 4.50 -0.20
N VAL A 142 7.61 4.58 0.89
CA VAL A 142 6.97 3.43 1.54
C VAL A 142 5.49 3.47 1.16
N SER A 143 5.03 2.49 0.40
CA SER A 143 3.65 2.43 -0.07
C SER A 143 3.09 1.01 0.02
N ARG A 144 1.79 0.85 -0.29
CA ARG A 144 1.15 -0.47 -0.35
C ARG A 144 1.82 -1.41 -1.37
N ARG A 145 2.51 -0.85 -2.37
CA ARG A 145 3.24 -1.58 -3.41
C ARG A 145 4.62 -2.08 -2.95
N GLY A 146 5.06 -1.73 -1.74
CA GLY A 146 6.37 -2.05 -1.20
C GLY A 146 7.23 -0.81 -1.01
N LEU A 147 8.52 -0.95 -1.33
CA LEU A 147 9.50 0.10 -1.16
C LEU A 147 10.03 0.55 -2.51
N THR A 148 9.79 1.81 -2.85
CA THR A 148 10.32 2.40 -4.08
C THR A 148 11.42 3.36 -3.72
N PHE A 149 12.59 3.12 -4.30
CA PHE A 149 13.72 4.04 -4.23
C PHE A 149 13.77 4.86 -5.53
N ARG A 150 13.96 6.17 -5.43
CA ARG A 150 14.11 7.10 -6.55
C ARG A 150 15.31 8.01 -6.35
N ALA A 151 16.35 7.85 -7.16
CA ALA A 151 17.50 8.76 -7.18
C ALA A 151 17.34 9.86 -8.24
N SER A 152 18.10 10.93 -8.07
CA SER A 152 18.10 12.11 -8.95
C SER A 152 18.49 11.83 -10.40
N ASP A 153 19.11 10.69 -10.68
CA ASP A 153 19.54 10.25 -12.00
C ASP A 153 18.47 9.43 -12.75
N THR A 154 17.19 9.57 -12.39
CA THR A 154 16.04 8.82 -12.92
C THR A 154 16.05 7.32 -12.65
N THR A 155 16.96 6.81 -11.80
CA THR A 155 16.90 5.41 -11.38
C THR A 155 15.79 5.21 -10.36
N GLU A 156 14.71 4.55 -10.81
CA GLU A 156 13.60 4.13 -9.97
C GLU A 156 13.58 2.60 -9.85
N LYS A 157 13.55 2.09 -8.60
CA LYS A 157 13.48 0.65 -8.32
C LYS A 157 12.43 0.37 -7.27
N ASN A 158 11.44 -0.44 -7.64
CA ASN A 158 10.41 -0.94 -6.73
C ASN A 158 10.77 -2.34 -6.18
N ASN A 159 10.73 -2.46 -4.86
CA ASN A 159 10.92 -3.70 -4.10
C ASN A 159 9.61 -4.05 -3.39
N PRO A 160 8.76 -4.92 -3.98
CA PRO A 160 7.51 -5.31 -3.35
C PRO A 160 7.77 -6.11 -2.07
N PHE A 161 6.92 -5.97 -1.05
CA PHE A 161 7.11 -6.60 0.27
C PHE A 161 7.35 -8.11 0.19
N ARG A 162 6.68 -8.81 -0.73
CA ARG A 162 6.87 -10.25 -0.98
C ARG A 162 8.29 -10.67 -1.36
N ARG A 163 9.12 -9.73 -1.86
CA ARG A 163 10.53 -9.97 -2.20
C ARG A 163 11.49 -9.64 -1.05
N ILE A 164 11.02 -8.93 -0.03
CA ILE A 164 11.84 -8.50 1.09
C ILE A 164 11.80 -9.59 2.17
N ALA A 165 12.90 -10.34 2.30
CA ALA A 165 13.00 -11.38 3.32
C ALA A 165 13.15 -10.80 4.74
N VAL A 166 13.91 -9.70 4.87
CA VAL A 166 14.20 -9.04 6.15
C VAL A 166 14.28 -7.53 5.93
N TRP A 167 13.72 -6.77 6.86
CA TRP A 167 13.89 -5.32 6.99
C TRP A 167 14.24 -5.01 8.45
N SER A 168 15.27 -4.20 8.68
CA SER A 168 15.70 -3.87 10.05
C SER A 168 16.31 -2.48 10.11
N ALA A 169 16.06 -1.79 11.22
CA ALA A 169 16.69 -0.53 11.55
C ALA A 169 17.93 -0.83 12.41
N LEU A 170 19.11 -0.41 11.94
CA LEU A 170 20.40 -0.77 12.55
C LEU A 170 21.22 0.47 12.91
N ARG A 171 21.99 0.35 13.99
CA ARG A 171 23.02 1.30 14.41
C ARG A 171 24.38 0.78 14.02
N LEU A 172 25.18 1.60 13.34
CA LEU A 172 26.60 1.34 13.15
C LEU A 172 27.36 1.66 14.44
N ARG A 173 28.13 0.70 14.96
CA ARG A 173 29.15 0.92 15.99
C ARG A 173 30.52 0.70 15.38
N SER A 174 31.45 1.60 15.71
CA SER A 174 32.85 1.54 15.28
C SER A 174 33.74 1.52 16.51
N LYS A 175 34.71 0.61 16.56
CA LYS A 175 35.70 0.53 17.64
C LYS A 175 37.10 0.39 17.04
N ALA A 176 38.02 1.25 17.45
CA ALA A 176 39.43 1.10 17.12
C ALA A 176 40.03 -0.10 17.86
N THR A 177 40.77 -0.92 17.15
CA THR A 177 41.59 -2.01 17.70
C THR A 177 42.93 -1.48 18.19
N PRO A 178 43.66 -2.24 19.02
CA PRO A 178 45.02 -1.88 19.42
C PRO A 178 46.00 -1.73 18.25
N SER A 179 45.72 -2.37 17.10
CA SER A 179 46.49 -2.22 15.86
C SER A 179 46.14 -0.95 15.06
N GLY A 180 45.13 -0.18 15.49
CA GLY A 180 44.65 1.02 14.81
C GLY A 180 43.57 0.77 13.75
N GLU A 181 43.20 -0.48 13.48
CA GLU A 181 42.11 -0.82 12.54
C GLU A 181 40.74 -0.56 13.17
N LEU A 182 39.78 -0.07 12.38
CA LEU A 182 38.41 0.13 12.82
C LEU A 182 37.58 -1.14 12.60
N HIS A 183 37.04 -1.71 13.68
CA HIS A 183 36.02 -2.74 13.60
C HIS A 183 34.62 -2.13 13.58
N HIS A 184 33.81 -2.57 12.62
CA HIS A 184 32.43 -2.14 12.45
C HIS A 184 31.46 -3.27 12.82
N ALA A 185 30.37 -2.90 13.50
CA ALA A 185 29.25 -3.80 13.77
C ALA A 185 27.92 -3.07 13.59
N PHE A 186 26.95 -3.74 12.98
CA PHE A 186 25.58 -3.23 12.81
C PHE A 186 24.67 -3.92 13.82
N LEU A 187 24.13 -3.16 14.77
CA LEU A 187 23.30 -3.67 15.86
C LEU A 187 21.85 -3.20 15.68
N PRO A 188 20.82 -3.99 16.06
CA PRO A 188 19.43 -3.53 16.07
C PRO A 188 19.28 -2.22 16.85
N LEU A 189 18.50 -1.28 16.30
CA LEU A 189 18.05 -0.09 17.02
C LEU A 189 17.00 -0.50 18.05
N VAL A 190 17.43 -1.00 19.20
CA VAL A 190 16.57 -1.13 20.37
C VAL A 190 16.48 0.26 20.97
N GLY A 191 15.26 0.78 21.19
CA GLY A 191 15.03 2.12 21.73
C GLY A 191 15.88 2.35 22.98
N ASP A 192 16.57 3.49 23.02
CA ASP A 192 17.55 3.84 24.05
C ASP A 192 17.01 3.53 25.45
N HIS A 193 17.46 2.42 26.04
CA HIS A 193 17.71 2.39 27.47
C HIS A 193 19.15 2.83 27.63
N GLU A 194 19.30 4.07 28.06
CA GLU A 194 20.50 4.64 28.68
C GLU A 194 21.21 3.61 29.58
N GLN A 195 22.11 2.83 29.01
CA GLN A 195 23.15 2.08 29.71
C GLN A 195 24.41 2.14 28.87
N SER A 196 25.05 3.30 28.80
CA SER A 196 26.49 3.43 28.50
C SER A 196 26.98 4.86 28.77
N GLN A 197 26.68 5.39 29.97
CA GLN A 197 27.52 6.38 30.63
C GLN A 197 27.58 6.02 32.12
N ALA A 198 28.35 4.97 32.45
CA ALA A 198 28.89 4.60 33.77
C ALA A 198 29.01 3.08 33.82
N GLY A 199 30.23 2.54 33.85
CA GLY A 199 30.45 1.11 33.95
C GLY A 199 31.81 0.72 33.42
N GLU A 200 32.80 0.94 34.27
CA GLU A 200 34.19 0.53 34.11
C GLU A 200 34.32 -0.93 33.61
N GLU A 201 35.17 -1.10 32.60
CA GLU A 201 36.25 -2.10 32.59
C GLU A 201 36.05 -3.34 33.50
N LYS A 202 35.21 -4.31 33.09
CA LYS A 202 35.13 -5.58 33.86
C LYS A 202 34.63 -6.83 33.12
N HIS A 203 35.07 -7.08 31.89
CA HIS A 203 34.84 -8.40 31.25
C HIS A 203 36.01 -8.88 30.38
N ALA A 204 37.25 -8.57 30.76
CA ALA A 204 38.44 -9.09 30.06
C ALA A 204 38.81 -10.55 30.43
N ASP A 205 38.18 -11.14 31.45
CA ASP A 205 38.67 -12.41 32.03
C ASP A 205 37.87 -13.68 31.69
N LEU A 206 36.93 -13.63 30.73
CA LEU A 206 36.08 -14.81 30.42
C LEU A 206 36.54 -15.67 29.24
N TYR A 207 37.72 -15.43 28.69
CA TYR A 207 38.36 -16.37 27.77
C TYR A 207 39.86 -16.51 28.10
N ARG A 208 40.13 -17.35 29.12
CA ARG A 208 41.37 -18.10 29.26
C ARG A 208 41.10 -19.55 28.92
#